data_AF-A0A969YBV4-F1
#
_entry.id   AF-A0A969YBV4-F1
#
_cell.length_a   1.000
_cell.length_b   1.000
_cell.length_c   1.000
_cell.angle_alpha   90.00
_cell.angle_beta   90.00
_cell.angle_gamma   90.00
#
_symmetry.space_group_name_H-M   'P 1'
#
loop_
_entity.id
_entity.type
_entity.pdbx_description
1 polymer ?
#
loop_
_entity_poly.entity_id
_entity_poly.type
_entity_poly.pdbx_seq_one_letter_code
_entity_poly.pdbx_strand_id
1 'polypeptide(L)'
;MRTTRRNFLSTAGTVGLATSISNFSGHGAQATTRARQPDAEARHARLLEILRQPVLKKGLFTSPVIIQSSELLRWENSYGYFEEPVMYDDFEAIKRVADALTIPIANGEQDHGFVNFRWLIANDGIEIVQPDSYHFGGLIRCVKVGRMAAAFGKTIVPHMSGGGLGFLYNLHLVSVLPNAGAYHEFKGFDTQVRFECKTSPLKVVGGKIKVPTGPGSGVELDPEFVKKHQPVTA
;
A
#
# COMPACT_ATOMS: atom_id res chain seq x y z
N MET A 1 31.63 14.31 -0.05
CA MET A 1 32.14 12.93 0.09
C MET A 1 31.69 12.38 1.43
N ARG A 2 31.17 11.14 1.44
CA ARG A 2 30.46 10.48 2.54
C ARG A 2 31.33 10.31 3.80
N THR A 3 30.81 10.68 4.97
CA THR A 3 31.23 10.14 6.26
C THR A 3 30.46 8.85 6.55
N THR A 4 31.17 7.74 6.70
CA THR A 4 30.62 6.46 7.18
C THR A 4 31.04 6.18 8.61
N ARG A 5 30.10 5.64 9.39
CA ARG A 5 30.22 5.28 10.81
C ARG A 5 31.03 3.99 11.03
N ARG A 6 32.34 4.02 10.80
CA ARG A 6 33.27 3.04 11.35
C ARG A 6 34.59 3.73 11.67
N ASN A 7 34.76 4.07 12.94
CA ASN A 7 36.03 4.20 13.67
C ASN A 7 35.73 4.87 15.01
N PHE A 8 35.21 4.09 15.96
CA PHE A 8 35.08 4.52 17.34
C PHE A 8 36.15 3.79 18.16
N LEU A 9 37.30 4.48 18.28
CA LEU A 9 38.23 4.54 19.41
C LEU A 9 38.68 3.22 20.06
N SER A 10 39.89 2.79 19.69
CA SER A 10 40.83 2.17 20.64
C SER A 10 41.74 3.24 21.23
N THR A 11 42.15 3.03 22.48
CA THR A 11 43.29 3.67 23.19
C THR A 11 42.99 4.89 24.09
N ALA A 12 42.62 4.60 25.33
CA ALA A 12 43.11 5.25 26.55
C ALA A 12 43.04 4.15 27.63
N GLY A 13 44.07 3.79 28.38
CA GLY A 13 45.01 4.65 29.08
C GLY A 13 44.87 4.32 30.57
N THR A 14 45.81 3.52 31.06
CA THR A 14 45.98 2.87 32.36
C THR A 14 45.79 3.77 33.60
N VAL A 15 44.91 3.39 34.53
CA VAL A 15 44.92 3.71 35.98
C VAL A 15 44.15 2.56 36.66
N GLY A 16 44.70 1.68 37.50
CA GLY A 16 45.21 1.91 38.86
C GLY A 16 44.38 1.05 39.83
N LEU A 17 45.02 0.13 40.57
CA LEU A 17 44.43 -0.90 41.44
C LEU A 17 43.49 -0.36 42.54
N ALA A 18 42.36 -1.06 42.79
CA ALA A 18 41.90 -1.41 44.14
C ALA A 18 40.87 -2.55 44.10
N THR A 19 41.11 -3.54 44.96
CA THR A 19 40.35 -4.77 45.18
C THR A 19 39.00 -4.57 45.87
N SER A 20 37.95 -5.23 45.38
CA SER A 20 36.93 -5.85 46.23
C SER A 20 36.32 -7.07 45.53
N ILE A 21 36.47 -8.22 46.17
CA ILE A 21 35.94 -9.51 45.73
C ILE A 21 34.45 -9.50 46.05
N SER A 22 33.61 -9.47 45.02
CA SER A 22 32.17 -9.66 45.16
C SER A 22 31.78 -10.96 44.47
N ASN A 23 31.53 -11.99 45.27
CA ASN A 23 30.98 -13.26 44.81
C ASN A 23 29.54 -13.04 44.31
N PHE A 24 29.36 -12.91 43.00
CA PHE A 24 28.06 -13.13 42.38
C PHE A 24 27.99 -14.56 41.87
N SER A 25 27.30 -15.39 42.65
CA SER A 25 26.85 -16.73 42.28
C SER A 25 25.95 -16.65 41.04
N GLY A 26 26.51 -17.00 39.89
CA GLY A 26 25.76 -17.16 38.65
C GLY A 26 24.73 -18.27 38.78
N HIS A 27 23.45 -17.92 38.68
CA HIS A 27 22.41 -18.91 38.38
C HIS A 27 22.66 -19.43 36.96
N GLY A 28 23.06 -20.70 36.86
CA GLY A 28 23.19 -21.40 35.60
C GLY A 28 21.84 -21.51 34.91
N ALA A 29 21.53 -20.54 34.05
CA ALA A 29 20.53 -20.73 33.01
C ALA A 29 21.14 -21.71 32.00
N GLN A 30 20.70 -22.96 32.03
CA GLN A 30 20.91 -23.88 30.93
C GLN A 30 20.32 -23.23 29.68
N ALA A 31 21.18 -22.68 28.84
CA ALA A 31 20.81 -22.26 27.50
C ALA A 31 20.37 -23.53 26.77
N THR A 32 19.05 -23.71 26.65
CA THR A 32 18.48 -24.66 25.71
C THR A 32 18.93 -24.21 24.33
N THR A 33 19.91 -24.92 23.77
CA THR A 33 20.33 -24.72 22.38
C THR A 33 19.10 -24.97 21.51
N ARG A 34 18.45 -23.89 21.07
CA ARG A 34 17.41 -23.94 20.04
C ARG A 34 18.05 -24.67 18.86
N ALA A 35 17.57 -25.87 18.55
CA ALA A 35 18.04 -26.65 17.42
C ALA A 35 18.10 -25.70 16.20
N ARG A 36 19.27 -25.63 15.55
CA ARG A 36 19.50 -24.77 14.40
C ARG A 36 18.40 -25.08 13.39
N GLN A 37 17.49 -24.13 13.19
CA GLN A 37 16.39 -24.31 12.24
C GLN A 37 17.01 -24.69 10.88
N PRO A 38 16.35 -25.56 10.09
CA PRO A 38 16.85 -25.92 8.78
C PRO A 38 17.26 -24.67 8.01
N ASP A 39 18.32 -24.80 7.22
CA ASP A 39 18.91 -23.73 6.42
C ASP A 39 17.80 -22.83 5.85
N ALA A 40 17.95 -21.52 6.04
CA ALA A 40 16.91 -20.56 5.68
C ALA A 40 16.53 -20.71 4.19
N GLU A 41 17.50 -21.06 3.35
CA GLU A 41 17.29 -21.39 1.94
C GLU A 41 16.42 -22.64 1.75
N ALA A 42 16.69 -23.74 2.46
CA ALA A 42 15.89 -24.96 2.39
C ALA A 42 14.45 -24.75 2.87
N ARG A 43 14.26 -23.93 3.91
CA ARG A 43 12.92 -23.55 4.39
C ARG A 43 12.18 -22.70 3.38
N HIS A 44 12.87 -21.72 2.78
CA HIS A 44 12.28 -20.86 1.76
C HIS A 44 11.90 -21.68 0.51
N ALA A 45 12.79 -22.56 0.05
CA ALA A 45 12.52 -23.49 -1.05
C ALA A 45 11.29 -24.36 -0.79
N ARG A 46 11.14 -24.91 0.44
CA ARG A 46 9.97 -25.71 0.82
C ARG A 46 8.68 -24.87 0.86
N LEU A 47 8.73 -23.64 1.36
CA LEU A 47 7.57 -22.74 1.33
C LEU A 47 7.16 -22.42 -0.11
N LEU A 48 8.12 -22.13 -1.00
CA LEU A 48 7.86 -21.91 -2.41
C LEU A 48 7.27 -23.16 -3.10
N GLU A 49 7.71 -24.37 -2.73
CA GLU A 49 7.13 -25.62 -3.21
C GLU A 49 5.66 -25.76 -2.79
N ILE A 50 5.33 -25.45 -1.54
CA ILE A 50 3.96 -25.50 -1.02
C ILE A 50 3.08 -24.44 -1.68
N LEU A 51 3.56 -23.20 -1.82
CA LEU A 51 2.81 -22.11 -2.44
C LEU A 51 2.55 -22.35 -3.94
N ARG A 52 3.41 -23.13 -4.61
CA ARG A 52 3.19 -23.58 -5.99
C ARG A 52 2.16 -24.70 -6.11
N GLN A 53 1.68 -25.27 -5.01
CA GLN A 53 0.63 -26.27 -5.07
C GLN A 53 -0.68 -25.62 -5.51
N PRO A 54 -1.40 -26.23 -6.46
CA PRO A 54 -2.65 -25.66 -6.97
C PRO A 54 -3.70 -25.60 -5.85
N VAL A 55 -4.14 -24.38 -5.52
CA VAL A 55 -5.17 -24.12 -4.49
C VAL A 55 -6.58 -24.42 -5.01
N LEU A 56 -6.78 -24.36 -6.33
CA LEU A 56 -8.05 -24.68 -6.99
C LEU A 56 -8.12 -26.15 -7.39
N LYS A 57 -9.29 -26.78 -7.18
CA LYS A 57 -9.57 -28.11 -7.72
C LYS A 57 -9.44 -28.04 -9.25
N LYS A 58 -8.40 -28.68 -9.81
CA LYS A 58 -8.21 -28.85 -11.28
C LYS A 58 -9.46 -29.30 -12.03
N GLY A 59 -10.41 -29.95 -11.36
CA GLY A 59 -11.69 -30.36 -11.95
C GLY A 59 -12.64 -29.19 -12.33
N LEU A 60 -12.42 -27.97 -11.84
CA LEU A 60 -13.21 -26.79 -12.21
C LEU A 60 -12.56 -25.97 -13.34
N PHE A 61 -11.29 -26.23 -13.64
CA PHE A 61 -10.51 -25.54 -14.68
C PHE A 61 -9.65 -26.58 -15.40
N THR A 62 -10.21 -27.19 -16.45
CA THR A 62 -9.61 -28.30 -17.22
C THR A 62 -8.34 -27.92 -17.99
N SER A 63 -8.07 -26.62 -18.14
CA SER A 63 -6.84 -26.07 -18.69
C SER A 63 -6.31 -25.01 -17.74
N PRO A 64 -4.98 -24.86 -17.57
CA PRO A 64 -4.44 -23.71 -16.86
C PRO A 64 -4.89 -22.45 -17.60
N VAL A 65 -5.49 -21.49 -16.88
CA VAL A 65 -5.65 -20.12 -17.40
C VAL A 65 -4.27 -19.49 -17.35
N ILE A 66 -3.45 -19.83 -18.33
CA ILE A 66 -2.26 -19.05 -18.65
C ILE A 66 -2.81 -17.84 -19.37
N ILE A 67 -2.70 -16.66 -18.77
CA ILE A 67 -2.82 -15.41 -19.53
C ILE A 67 -1.57 -15.36 -20.40
N GLN A 68 -1.59 -16.09 -21.53
CA GLN A 68 -0.52 -16.10 -22.53
C GLN A 68 -0.42 -14.74 -23.24
N SER A 69 -1.54 -14.03 -23.31
CA SER A 69 -1.60 -12.67 -23.78
C SER A 69 -2.83 -11.98 -23.16
N SER A 70 -2.65 -10.77 -22.63
CA SER A 70 -3.74 -9.82 -22.39
C SER A 70 -4.28 -9.26 -23.72
N GLU A 71 -4.17 -10.01 -24.83
CA GLU A 71 -4.43 -9.54 -26.19
C GLU A 71 -5.89 -9.13 -26.43
N LEU A 72 -6.83 -9.65 -25.64
CA LEU A 72 -8.21 -9.15 -25.63
C LEU A 72 -8.30 -7.67 -25.19
N LEU A 73 -7.31 -7.17 -24.43
CA LEU A 73 -7.21 -5.74 -24.10
C LEU A 73 -6.62 -4.92 -25.25
N ARG A 74 -5.94 -5.53 -26.23
CA ARG A 74 -5.33 -4.78 -27.35
C ARG A 74 -6.34 -4.29 -28.40
N TRP A 75 -7.63 -4.64 -28.31
CA TRP A 75 -8.63 -4.12 -29.22
C TRP A 75 -8.68 -2.58 -29.13
N GLU A 76 -8.20 -1.93 -30.20
CA GLU A 76 -8.13 -0.47 -30.35
C GLU A 76 -7.34 0.27 -29.25
N ASN A 77 -6.49 -0.43 -28.49
CA ASN A 77 -5.73 0.17 -27.38
C ASN A 77 -6.65 0.77 -26.29
N SER A 78 -7.82 0.15 -26.07
CA SER A 78 -8.90 0.66 -25.21
C SER A 78 -8.70 0.42 -23.71
N TYR A 79 -7.46 0.39 -23.21
CA TYR A 79 -7.13 0.10 -21.82
C TYR A 79 -6.28 1.21 -21.18
N GLY A 80 -6.50 1.46 -19.89
CA GLY A 80 -5.70 2.39 -19.09
C GLY A 80 -4.50 1.73 -18.42
N TYR A 81 -4.76 0.62 -17.70
CA TYR A 81 -3.77 -0.14 -16.94
C TYR A 81 -4.33 -1.53 -16.59
N PHE A 82 -3.45 -2.45 -16.16
CA PHE A 82 -3.82 -3.77 -15.64
C PHE A 82 -3.69 -3.76 -14.10
N GLU A 83 -4.84 -3.81 -13.42
CA GLU A 83 -4.94 -3.75 -11.96
C GLU A 83 -4.78 -5.12 -11.31
N GLU A 84 -3.93 -5.19 -10.29
CA GLU A 84 -3.62 -6.38 -9.46
C GLU A 84 -3.56 -7.70 -10.25
N PRO A 85 -2.62 -7.85 -11.21
CA PRO A 85 -2.60 -8.97 -12.15
C PRO A 85 -2.25 -10.34 -11.52
N VAL A 86 -1.74 -10.30 -10.29
CA VAL A 86 -1.38 -11.43 -9.44
C VAL A 86 -1.74 -11.06 -7.99
N MET A 87 -1.48 -11.95 -7.03
CA MET A 87 -1.67 -11.61 -5.62
C MET A 87 -0.92 -10.32 -5.25
N TYR A 88 -1.63 -9.37 -4.65
CA TYR A 88 -1.18 -8.00 -4.39
C TYR A 88 0.13 -7.91 -3.58
N ASP A 89 0.44 -8.93 -2.78
CA ASP A 89 1.60 -9.02 -1.89
C ASP A 89 2.78 -9.84 -2.47
N ASP A 90 2.61 -10.48 -3.64
CA ASP A 90 3.71 -11.14 -4.36
C ASP A 90 4.40 -10.14 -5.29
N PHE A 91 5.20 -9.24 -4.70
CA PHE A 91 5.83 -8.14 -5.43
C PHE A 91 6.80 -8.61 -6.53
N GLU A 92 7.41 -9.77 -6.35
CA GLU A 92 8.28 -10.39 -7.36
C GLU A 92 7.46 -10.88 -8.56
N ALA A 93 6.27 -11.45 -8.32
CA ALA A 93 5.35 -11.79 -9.40
C ALA A 93 4.83 -10.55 -10.12
N ILE A 94 4.46 -9.50 -9.38
CA ILE A 94 4.04 -8.22 -9.95
C ILE A 94 5.13 -7.67 -10.87
N LYS A 95 6.39 -7.65 -10.41
CA LYS A 95 7.53 -7.21 -11.20
C LYS A 95 7.75 -8.06 -12.46
N ARG A 96 7.65 -9.39 -12.35
CA ARG A 96 7.75 -10.27 -13.54
C ARG A 96 6.67 -9.97 -14.58
N VAL A 97 5.45 -9.64 -14.14
CA VAL A 97 4.36 -9.23 -15.03
C VAL A 97 4.66 -7.86 -15.66
N ALA A 98 5.10 -6.89 -14.87
CA ALA A 98 5.48 -5.56 -15.36
C ALA A 98 6.61 -5.62 -16.40
N ASP A 99 7.62 -6.47 -16.20
CA ASP A 99 8.72 -6.67 -17.16
C ASP A 99 8.28 -7.34 -18.47
N ALA A 100 7.28 -8.21 -18.40
CA ALA A 100 6.80 -8.98 -19.54
C ALA A 100 5.82 -8.20 -20.42
N LEU A 101 5.22 -7.14 -19.89
CA LEU A 101 4.11 -6.43 -20.51
C LEU A 101 4.44 -4.96 -20.79
N THR A 102 3.79 -4.40 -21.80
CA THR A 102 3.87 -2.95 -22.09
C THR A 102 2.66 -2.18 -21.55
N ILE A 103 1.63 -2.89 -21.08
CA ILE A 103 0.47 -2.28 -20.41
C ILE A 103 0.91 -1.83 -19.01
N PRO A 104 0.57 -0.59 -18.57
CA PRO A 104 0.93 -0.12 -17.23
C PRO A 104 0.33 -1.03 -16.15
N ILE A 105 1.13 -1.40 -15.15
CA ILE A 105 0.65 -2.20 -14.02
C ILE A 105 0.18 -1.26 -12.89
N ALA A 106 -0.98 -1.59 -12.32
CA ALA A 106 -1.56 -0.89 -11.19
C ALA A 106 -1.69 -1.83 -9.98
N ASN A 107 -1.34 -1.34 -8.78
CA ASN A 107 -1.45 -2.09 -7.53
C ASN A 107 -1.53 -1.15 -6.32
N GLY A 108 -1.99 -1.69 -5.19
CA GLY A 108 -1.80 -1.09 -3.87
C GLY A 108 -3.08 -0.76 -3.12
N GLU A 109 -4.25 -1.17 -3.62
CA GLU A 109 -5.52 -0.96 -2.92
C GLU A 109 -5.57 -1.74 -1.58
N GLN A 110 -4.90 -2.88 -1.53
CA GLN A 110 -4.80 -3.73 -0.33
C GLN A 110 -3.53 -3.46 0.50
N ASP A 111 -2.65 -2.56 0.04
CA ASP A 111 -1.39 -2.27 0.72
C ASP A 111 -1.59 -1.42 1.98
N HIS A 112 -0.88 -1.76 3.04
CA HIS A 112 -0.95 -1.09 4.35
C HIS A 112 0.40 -0.52 4.84
N GLY A 113 1.49 -0.78 4.11
CA GLY A 113 2.86 -0.44 4.53
C GLY A 113 3.59 0.46 3.54
N PHE A 114 4.26 1.51 4.03
CA PHE A 114 5.14 2.34 3.19
C PHE A 114 6.27 1.52 2.52
N VAL A 115 6.71 0.45 3.17
CA VAL A 115 7.78 -0.42 2.66
C VAL A 115 7.36 -1.15 1.40
N ASN A 116 6.08 -1.50 1.26
CA ASN A 116 5.53 -2.19 0.10
C ASN A 116 5.54 -1.26 -1.11
N PHE A 117 4.90 -0.08 -0.98
CA PHE A 117 4.94 0.95 -2.01
C PHE A 117 6.37 1.36 -2.37
N ARG A 118 7.27 1.49 -1.39
CA ARG A 118 8.67 1.83 -1.65
C ARG A 118 9.35 0.75 -2.49
N TRP A 119 9.10 -0.52 -2.22
CA TRP A 119 9.66 -1.62 -3.01
C TRP A 119 9.09 -1.60 -4.43
N LEU A 120 7.77 -1.53 -4.58
CA LEU A 120 7.10 -1.55 -5.89
C LEU A 120 7.52 -0.36 -6.77
N ILE A 121 7.62 0.84 -6.19
CA ILE A 121 8.04 2.05 -6.92
C ILE A 121 9.53 2.01 -7.27
N ALA A 122 10.40 1.64 -6.31
CA ALA A 122 11.85 1.68 -6.53
C ALA A 122 12.35 0.59 -7.49
N ASN A 123 11.58 -0.47 -7.67
CA ASN A 123 11.91 -1.58 -8.57
C ASN A 123 11.06 -1.57 -9.83
N ASP A 124 10.34 -0.49 -10.18
CA ASP A 124 9.48 -0.47 -11.38
C ASP A 124 8.49 -1.66 -11.46
N GLY A 125 7.94 -2.06 -10.32
CA GLY A 125 6.90 -3.09 -10.27
C GLY A 125 5.52 -2.55 -10.66
N ILE A 126 5.31 -1.23 -10.55
CA ILE A 126 4.05 -0.56 -10.90
C ILE A 126 4.29 0.78 -11.58
N GLU A 127 3.37 1.14 -12.47
CA GLU A 127 3.27 2.44 -13.14
C GLU A 127 2.21 3.32 -12.48
N ILE A 128 1.13 2.68 -12.02
CA ILE A 128 -0.04 3.32 -11.41
C ILE A 128 -0.11 2.90 -9.95
N VAL A 129 0.02 3.87 -9.05
CA VAL A 129 0.05 3.64 -7.60
C VAL A 129 -1.33 3.91 -7.02
N GLN A 130 -1.92 2.94 -6.32
CA GLN A 130 -3.34 2.99 -5.92
C GLN A 130 -3.56 2.88 -4.40
N PRO A 131 -2.98 3.77 -3.56
CA PRO A 131 -3.18 3.66 -2.12
C PRO A 131 -4.64 3.91 -1.76
N ASP A 132 -5.24 3.00 -1.01
CA ASP A 132 -6.59 3.15 -0.49
C ASP A 132 -6.58 3.89 0.86
N SER A 133 -7.38 4.96 1.00
CA SER A 133 -7.34 5.77 2.21
C SER A 133 -7.88 5.08 3.47
N TYR A 134 -8.70 4.03 3.34
CA TYR A 134 -9.23 3.27 4.47
C TYR A 134 -8.27 2.13 4.87
N HIS A 135 -7.71 1.41 3.90
CA HIS A 135 -6.77 0.32 4.15
C HIS A 135 -5.37 0.83 4.51
N PHE A 136 -4.87 1.87 3.83
CA PHE A 136 -3.51 2.35 4.02
C PHE A 136 -3.31 3.22 5.27
N GLY A 137 -4.40 3.77 5.83
CA GLY A 137 -4.39 4.58 7.05
C GLY A 137 -4.48 6.08 6.83
N GLY A 138 -5.26 6.53 5.85
CA GLY A 138 -5.73 7.90 5.74
C GLY A 138 -4.94 8.83 4.81
N LEU A 139 -5.50 10.03 4.61
CA LEU A 139 -5.11 11.00 3.59
C LEU A 139 -3.61 11.37 3.64
N ILE A 140 -3.08 11.67 4.82
CA ILE A 140 -1.66 12.08 4.98
C ILE A 140 -0.72 10.98 4.49
N ARG A 141 -1.03 9.72 4.79
CA ARG A 141 -0.21 8.59 4.36
C ARG A 141 -0.31 8.42 2.85
N CYS A 142 -1.51 8.45 2.28
CA CYS A 142 -1.70 8.37 0.83
C CYS A 142 -0.98 9.50 0.09
N VAL A 143 -1.02 10.74 0.59
CA VAL A 143 -0.27 11.87 0.01
C VAL A 143 1.25 11.62 0.02
N LYS A 144 1.79 11.01 1.08
CA LYS A 144 3.21 10.66 1.13
C LYS A 144 3.57 9.61 0.06
N VAL A 145 2.71 8.61 -0.15
CA VAL A 145 2.88 7.63 -1.24
C VAL A 145 2.76 8.30 -2.60
N GLY A 146 1.79 9.20 -2.80
CA GLY A 146 1.66 9.98 -4.03
C GLY A 146 2.90 10.80 -4.35
N ARG A 147 3.51 11.45 -3.35
CA ARG A 147 4.79 12.18 -3.51
C ARG A 147 5.97 11.24 -3.80
N MET A 148 5.99 10.06 -3.20
CA MET A 148 6.99 9.03 -3.52
C MET A 148 6.85 8.56 -4.96
N ALA A 149 5.62 8.32 -5.43
CA ALA A 149 5.33 7.99 -6.83
C ALA A 149 5.77 9.11 -7.78
N ALA A 150 5.43 10.37 -7.45
CA ALA A 150 5.80 11.54 -8.25
C ALA A 150 7.32 11.67 -8.43
N ALA A 151 8.10 11.38 -7.39
CA ALA A 151 9.56 11.43 -7.44
C ALA A 151 10.19 10.41 -8.42
N PHE A 152 9.44 9.38 -8.81
CA PHE A 152 9.83 8.34 -9.76
C PHE A 152 9.05 8.44 -11.09
N GLY A 153 8.34 9.55 -11.32
CA GLY A 153 7.54 9.74 -12.54
C GLY A 153 6.35 8.80 -12.66
N LYS A 154 5.89 8.21 -11.55
CA LYS A 154 4.75 7.28 -11.50
C LYS A 154 3.44 8.03 -11.26
N THR A 155 2.34 7.53 -11.82
CA THR A 155 1.01 8.12 -11.69
C THR A 155 0.33 7.63 -10.43
N ILE A 156 -0.45 8.48 -9.75
CA ILE A 156 -1.31 8.05 -8.65
C ILE A 156 -2.78 8.06 -9.06
N VAL A 157 -3.45 6.94 -8.84
CA VAL A 157 -4.90 6.78 -9.02
C VAL A 157 -5.41 6.11 -7.74
N PRO A 158 -5.72 6.87 -6.68
CA PRO A 158 -6.03 6.27 -5.40
C PRO A 158 -7.36 5.50 -5.47
N HIS A 159 -7.36 4.35 -4.79
CA HIS A 159 -8.52 3.49 -4.62
C HIS A 159 -9.42 3.96 -3.45
N MET A 160 -10.70 3.60 -3.50
CA MET A 160 -11.68 3.83 -2.44
C MET A 160 -12.58 2.60 -2.24
N SER A 161 -12.19 1.70 -1.34
CA SER A 161 -12.94 0.49 -0.94
C SER A 161 -14.21 0.81 -0.15
N GLY A 162 -14.31 2.03 0.36
CA GLY A 162 -15.52 2.49 1.03
C GLY A 162 -16.62 2.83 0.04
N GLY A 163 -17.18 4.01 0.22
CA GLY A 163 -18.28 4.53 -0.58
C GLY A 163 -18.83 5.80 0.08
N GLY A 164 -19.88 6.37 -0.50
CA GLY A 164 -20.52 7.56 0.04
C GLY A 164 -19.50 8.68 0.27
N LEU A 165 -19.44 9.21 1.49
CA LEU A 165 -18.54 10.29 1.88
C LEU A 165 -17.05 9.94 1.78
N GLY A 166 -16.67 8.66 1.66
CA GLY A 166 -15.29 8.25 1.40
C GLY A 166 -14.70 8.93 0.16
N PHE A 167 -15.51 9.11 -0.89
CA PHE A 167 -15.08 9.78 -2.11
C PHE A 167 -14.70 11.25 -1.90
N LEU A 168 -15.17 11.94 -0.84
CA LEU A 168 -14.68 13.28 -0.51
C LEU A 168 -13.18 13.27 -0.21
N TYR A 169 -12.71 12.25 0.51
CA TYR A 169 -11.28 12.09 0.79
C TYR A 169 -10.51 11.81 -0.51
N ASN A 170 -11.06 11.02 -1.43
CA ASN A 170 -10.42 10.77 -2.72
C ASN A 170 -10.31 12.05 -3.55
N LEU A 171 -11.37 12.87 -3.60
CA LEU A 171 -11.35 14.17 -4.28
C LEU A 171 -10.24 15.09 -3.76
N HIS A 172 -10.11 15.19 -2.43
CA HIS A 172 -9.08 16.00 -1.80
C HIS A 172 -7.67 15.41 -1.98
N LEU A 173 -7.54 14.09 -1.99
CA LEU A 173 -6.26 13.42 -2.25
C LEU A 173 -5.76 13.70 -3.66
N VAL A 174 -6.64 13.55 -4.65
CA VAL A 174 -6.35 13.80 -6.06
C VAL A 174 -6.01 15.28 -6.30
N SER A 175 -6.73 16.20 -5.66
CA SER A 175 -6.57 17.64 -5.91
C SER A 175 -5.22 18.22 -5.47
N VAL A 176 -4.51 17.56 -4.55
CA VAL A 176 -3.24 18.03 -3.99
C VAL A 176 -2.00 17.34 -4.57
N LEU A 177 -2.19 16.38 -5.47
CA LEU A 177 -1.11 15.57 -6.05
C LEU A 177 -0.92 15.88 -7.54
N PRO A 178 0.23 16.42 -7.96
CA PRO A 178 0.45 16.86 -9.34
C PRO A 178 0.59 15.69 -10.33
N ASN A 179 0.82 14.47 -9.84
CA ASN A 179 0.92 13.24 -10.62
C ASN A 179 -0.37 12.41 -10.59
N ALA A 180 -1.50 13.01 -10.18
CA ALA A 180 -2.79 12.34 -10.24
C ALA A 180 -3.16 12.00 -11.69
N GLY A 181 -3.71 10.80 -11.90
CA GLY A 181 -4.17 10.34 -13.21
C GLY A 181 -5.30 11.20 -13.79
N ALA A 182 -5.60 11.01 -15.08
CA ALA A 182 -6.69 11.75 -15.73
C ALA A 182 -8.09 11.30 -15.27
N TYR A 183 -8.21 10.04 -14.84
CA TYR A 183 -9.46 9.41 -14.44
C TYR A 183 -9.29 8.78 -13.06
N HIS A 184 -10.36 8.80 -12.27
CA HIS A 184 -10.37 8.29 -10.91
C HIS A 184 -11.63 7.50 -10.66
N GLU A 185 -11.49 6.49 -9.79
CA GLU A 185 -12.62 5.75 -9.27
C GLU A 185 -13.63 6.69 -8.61
N PHE A 186 -14.90 6.56 -9.02
CA PHE A 186 -16.01 7.27 -8.41
C PHE A 186 -17.31 6.48 -8.55
N LYS A 187 -17.80 5.94 -7.43
CA LYS A 187 -19.07 5.17 -7.37
C LYS A 187 -20.27 6.05 -6.96
N GLY A 188 -20.07 7.36 -6.83
CA GLY A 188 -21.08 8.29 -6.33
C GLY A 188 -21.07 8.44 -4.80
N PHE A 189 -21.82 9.43 -4.33
CA PHE A 189 -22.06 9.67 -2.90
C PHE A 189 -23.34 8.97 -2.44
N ASP A 190 -23.54 7.70 -2.82
CA ASP A 190 -24.70 6.94 -2.36
C ASP A 190 -24.57 6.66 -0.86
N THR A 191 -25.29 7.43 -0.06
CA THR A 191 -25.26 7.36 1.41
C THR A 191 -26.54 7.91 2.01
N GLN A 192 -26.92 7.34 3.16
CA GLN A 192 -28.02 7.86 3.97
C GLN A 192 -27.60 9.06 4.84
N VAL A 193 -26.30 9.32 4.96
CA VAL A 193 -25.77 10.47 5.71
C VAL A 193 -26.25 11.75 5.06
N ARG A 194 -26.92 12.60 5.83
CA ARG A 194 -27.38 13.91 5.37
C ARG A 194 -26.28 14.94 5.56
N PHE A 195 -25.94 15.64 4.48
CA PHE A 195 -24.91 16.67 4.47
C PHE A 195 -25.19 17.71 3.38
N GLU A 196 -24.57 18.87 3.52
CA GLU A 196 -24.56 19.93 2.51
C GLU A 196 -23.14 20.30 2.08
N CYS A 197 -23.00 20.78 0.84
CA CYS A 197 -21.74 21.34 0.35
C CYS A 197 -22.03 22.67 -0.37
N LYS A 198 -21.63 23.78 0.25
CA LYS A 198 -21.88 25.14 -0.29
C LYS A 198 -20.99 25.48 -1.49
N THR A 199 -19.86 24.80 -1.63
CA THR A 199 -18.81 25.17 -2.61
C THR A 199 -18.78 24.27 -3.84
N SER A 200 -19.43 23.10 -3.78
CA SER A 200 -19.49 22.11 -4.86
C SER A 200 -20.86 21.45 -4.91
N PRO A 201 -21.42 21.22 -6.12
CA PRO A 201 -22.64 20.43 -6.26
C PRO A 201 -22.42 18.95 -5.97
N LEU A 202 -21.16 18.49 -5.86
CA LEU A 202 -20.78 17.08 -5.67
C LEU A 202 -21.43 16.14 -6.70
N LYS A 203 -21.56 16.64 -7.92
CA LYS A 203 -22.08 15.91 -9.09
C LYS A 203 -21.01 15.86 -10.17
N VAL A 204 -21.04 14.78 -10.93
CA VAL A 204 -20.22 14.65 -12.14
C VAL A 204 -20.90 15.43 -13.26
N VAL A 205 -20.19 16.40 -13.84
CA VAL A 205 -20.62 17.20 -14.99
C VAL A 205 -19.50 17.14 -16.02
N GLY A 206 -19.78 16.57 -17.20
CA GLY A 206 -18.78 16.42 -18.26
C GLY A 206 -17.57 15.56 -17.83
N GLY A 207 -17.80 14.49 -17.07
CA GLY A 207 -16.74 13.59 -16.57
C GLY A 207 -15.88 14.18 -15.46
N LYS A 208 -16.19 15.37 -14.96
CA LYS A 208 -15.45 16.06 -13.89
C LYS A 208 -16.35 16.34 -12.71
N ILE A 209 -15.74 16.38 -11.53
CA ILE A 209 -16.41 16.77 -10.29
C ILE A 209 -15.64 17.90 -9.65
N LYS A 210 -16.36 18.93 -9.21
CA LYS A 210 -15.75 20.07 -8.53
C LYS A 210 -15.36 19.66 -7.12
N VAL A 211 -14.08 19.80 -6.78
CA VAL A 211 -13.59 19.56 -5.43
C VAL A 211 -14.16 20.65 -4.49
N PRO A 212 -14.70 20.30 -3.32
CA PRO A 212 -15.11 21.28 -2.32
C PRO A 212 -13.95 22.20 -1.91
N THR A 213 -14.22 23.49 -1.71
CA THR A 213 -13.22 24.49 -1.29
C THR A 213 -13.48 25.04 0.11
N GLY A 214 -14.48 24.50 0.82
CA GLY A 214 -14.74 24.83 2.21
C GLY A 214 -13.72 24.18 3.16
N PRO A 215 -13.72 24.55 4.45
CA PRO A 215 -12.82 23.99 5.44
C PRO A 215 -13.04 22.48 5.65
N GLY A 216 -11.98 21.76 6.03
CA GLY A 216 -12.04 20.32 6.29
C GLY A 216 -12.34 19.51 5.02
N SER A 217 -13.34 18.64 5.08
CA SER A 217 -13.84 17.90 3.91
C SER A 217 -14.68 18.77 2.96
N GLY A 218 -15.03 19.99 3.38
CA GLY A 218 -15.85 20.93 2.61
C GLY A 218 -17.35 20.61 2.63
N VAL A 219 -17.80 19.71 3.50
CA VAL A 219 -19.22 19.42 3.75
C VAL A 219 -19.60 19.67 5.20
N GLU A 220 -20.85 20.08 5.42
CA GLU A 220 -21.45 20.22 6.74
C GLU A 220 -22.47 19.09 6.92
N LEU A 221 -22.34 18.31 8.00
CA LEU A 221 -23.29 17.23 8.31
C LEU A 221 -24.56 17.83 8.94
N ASP A 222 -25.72 17.27 8.61
CA ASP A 222 -27.01 17.64 9.20
C ASP A 222 -26.99 17.34 10.72
N PRO A 223 -27.09 18.37 11.60
CA PRO A 223 -27.06 18.17 13.04
C PRO A 223 -28.21 17.28 13.54
N GLU A 224 -29.38 17.35 12.91
CA GLU A 224 -30.55 16.54 13.27
C GLU A 224 -30.38 15.08 12.83
N PHE A 225 -29.61 14.82 11.77
CA PHE A 225 -29.20 13.46 11.41
C PHE A 225 -28.25 12.90 12.47
N VAL A 226 -27.23 13.67 12.87
CA VAL A 226 -26.23 13.23 13.85
C VAL A 226 -26.88 12.93 15.21
N LYS A 227 -27.79 13.80 15.70
CA LYS A 227 -28.49 13.62 16.99
C LYS A 227 -29.29 12.31 17.08
N LYS A 228 -29.75 11.75 15.97
CA LYS A 228 -30.55 10.51 15.94
C LYS A 228 -29.72 9.25 16.05
N HIS A 229 -28.39 9.35 15.87
CA HIS A 229 -27.48 8.22 15.89
C HIS A 229 -26.62 8.24 17.16
N GLN A 230 -26.19 7.07 17.60
CA GLN A 230 -25.33 6.93 18.77
C GLN A 230 -23.97 6.37 18.35
N PRO A 231 -22.87 6.75 19.02
CA PRO A 231 -21.57 6.13 18.80
C PRO A 231 -21.66 4.62 19.04
N VAL A 232 -21.11 3.84 18.10
CA VAL A 232 -20.88 2.42 18.33
C VAL A 232 -19.64 2.29 19.21
N THR A 233 -19.80 1.77 20.42
CA THR A 233 -18.68 1.41 21.29
C THR A 233 -18.20 0.01 20.93
N ALA A 234 -16.89 -0.12 20.72
CA ALA A 234 -16.21 -1.38 20.45
C ALA A 234 -16.16 -2.27 21.71
#